data_AF-A0A943GI47-F1
#
_entry.id   AF-A0A943GI47-F1
#
_cell.length_a   1.000
_cell.length_b   1.000
_cell.length_c   1.000
_cell.angle_alpha   90.00
_cell.angle_beta   90.00
_cell.angle_gamma   90.00
#
_symmetry.space_group_name_H-M   'P 1'
#
loop_
_entity.id
_entity.type
_entity.pdbx_description
1 polymer ?
#
loop_
_entity_poly.entity_id
_entity_poly.type
_entity_poly.pdbx_seq_one_letter_code
_entity_poly.pdbx_strand_id
1 'polypeptide(L)' 'MGYKNNNYDDYRFEYKNDHILVLKYYTQTKKYAPYTSMLSERNISEETFNKICEDWHTRKIAEEKARAAHKRAS' A
#
# COMPACT_ATOMS: atom_id res chain seq x y z
N MET A 1 19.62 3.65 2.95
CA MET A 1 19.02 2.51 2.23
C MET A 1 17.53 2.72 2.21
N GLY A 2 16.88 2.64 1.04
CA GLY A 2 15.42 2.73 0.94
C GLY A 2 14.83 1.33 0.90
N TYR A 3 13.90 1.02 1.80
CA TYR A 3 13.21 -0.27 1.83
C TYR A 3 12.14 -0.34 0.73
N LYS A 4 11.91 -1.54 0.20
CA LYS A 4 10.81 -1.82 -0.73
C LYS A 4 10.09 -3.08 -0.32
N ASN A 5 8.76 -3.06 -0.39
CA ASN A 5 7.93 -4.24 -0.17
C ASN A 5 7.05 -4.45 -1.41
N ASN A 6 7.24 -5.61 -2.06
CA ASN A 6 6.54 -5.99 -3.29
C ASN A 6 5.80 -7.33 -3.10
N ASN A 7 5.44 -7.67 -1.86
CA ASN A 7 4.83 -8.96 -1.54
C ASN A 7 3.35 -9.05 -1.98
N TYR A 8 2.79 -7.96 -2.48
CA TYR A 8 1.40 -7.87 -2.92
C TYR A 8 1.36 -7.49 -4.40
N ASP A 9 0.66 -8.27 -5.22
CA ASP A 9 0.58 -8.01 -6.67
C ASP A 9 -0.14 -6.68 -6.96
N ASP A 10 -1.15 -6.35 -6.17
CA ASP A 10 -1.95 -5.14 -6.37
C ASP A 10 -1.23 -3.86 -5.95
N TYR A 11 -0.25 -3.95 -5.03
CA TYR A 11 0.38 -2.81 -4.39
C TYR A 11 1.88 -2.99 -4.13
N ARG A 12 2.66 -1.94 -4.41
CA ARG A 12 4.08 -1.87 -4.04
C ARG A 12 4.32 -0.72 -3.08
N PHE A 13 5.27 -0.91 -2.17
CA PHE A 13 5.61 0.07 -1.17
C PHE A 13 7.07 0.46 -1.29
N GLU A 14 7.36 1.76 -1.22
CA GLU A 14 8.72 2.29 -1.19
C GLU A 14 8.90 3.26 -0.02
N TYR A 15 9.87 2.99 0.84
CA TYR A 15 10.24 3.93 1.90
C TYR A 15 11.12 5.06 1.36
N LYS A 16 10.67 6.29 1.56
CA LYS A 16 11.34 7.53 1.16
C LYS A 16 11.77 8.33 2.39
N ASN A 17 12.35 7.67 3.40
CA ASN A 17 12.92 8.25 4.61
C ASN A 17 11.94 8.95 5.58
N ASP A 18 10.93 9.67 5.13
CA ASP A 18 9.92 10.33 5.97
C ASP A 18 8.49 9.95 5.59
N HIS A 19 8.33 9.16 4.53
CA HIS A 19 7.06 8.63 4.11
C HIS A 19 7.24 7.29 3.38
N ILE A 20 6.15 6.55 3.29
CA ILE A 20 6.03 5.33 2.51
C ILE A 20 5.13 5.64 1.32
N LEU A 21 5.69 5.55 0.12
CA LEU A 21 4.95 5.68 -1.12
C LEU A 21 4.26 4.35 -1.42
N VAL A 22 2.97 4.40 -1.76
CA VAL A 22 2.19 3.24 -2.20
C VAL A 22 1.88 3.38 -3.68
N LEU A 23 2.33 2.42 -4.47
CA LEU A 23 2.01 2.29 -5.89
C LEU A 23 0.92 1.23 -6.06
N LYS A 24 -0.07 1.50 -6.90
CA LYS A 24 -1.13 0.53 -7.25
C LYS A 24 -0.90 -0.02 -8.64
N TYR A 25 -1.13 -1.31 -8.84
CA TYR A 25 -1.18 -1.92 -10.16
C TYR A 25 -2.49 -1.57 -10.87
N TYR A 26 -2.39 -1.01 -12.07
CA TYR A 26 -3.53 -0.69 -12.91
C TYR A 26 -3.58 -1.67 -14.08
N THR A 27 -4.62 -2.51 -14.12
CA THR A 27 -4.78 -3.53 -15.18
C THR A 27 -4.93 -2.94 -16.57
N GLN A 28 -5.58 -1.77 -16.68
CA GLN A 28 -5.78 -1.06 -17.96
C GLN A 28 -4.46 -0.65 -18.61
N THR A 29 -3.50 -0.15 -17.81
CA THR A 29 -2.20 0.31 -18.30
C THR A 29 -1.09 -0.71 -18.10
N LYS A 30 -1.37 -1.84 -17.42
CA LYS A 30 -0.44 -2.90 -17.02
C LYS A 30 0.81 -2.38 -16.30
N LYS A 31 0.63 -1.34 -15.49
CA LYS A 31 1.73 -0.63 -14.82
C LYS A 31 1.37 -0.28 -13.37
N TYR A 32 2.40 -0.19 -12.54
CA TYR A 32 2.30 0.42 -11.22
C TYR A 32 2.38 1.94 -11.36
N ALA A 33 1.47 2.66 -10.70
CA ALA A 33 1.51 4.11 -10.63
C ALA A 33 1.25 4.59 -9.19
N PRO A 34 1.72 5.80 -8.83
CA PRO A 34 1.45 6.39 -7.52
C PRO A 34 -0.03 6.37 -7.18
N TYR A 35 -0.35 5.87 -5.99
CA TYR A 35 -1.72 5.77 -5.50
C TYR A 35 -1.93 6.65 -4.26
N THR A 36 -1.07 6.48 -3.26
CA THR A 36 -1.10 7.29 -2.04
C THR A 36 0.25 7.27 -1.34
N SER A 37 0.38 8.03 -0.27
CA SER A 37 1.55 8.05 0.60
C SER A 37 1.14 8.06 2.07
N MET A 38 1.91 7.38 2.91
CA MET A 38 1.74 7.40 4.37
C MET A 38 2.92 8.14 4.98
N LEU A 39 2.66 9.09 5.87
CA LEU A 39 3.72 9.65 6.71
C LEU A 39 4.33 8.54 7.58
N SER A 40 5.64 8.59 7.75
CA SER A 40 6.39 7.62 8.54
C SER A 40 7.44 8.34 9.37
N GLU A 41 7.84 7.76 10.49
CA GLU A 41 9.00 8.24 11.20
C GLU A 41 10.26 8.12 10.34
N ARG A 42 11.25 8.96 10.65
CA ARG A 42 12.57 8.89 10.02
C ARG A 42 13.37 7.72 10.58
N ASN A 43 14.11 7.03 9.73
CA ASN A 43 14.97 5.90 10.08
C ASN A 43 14.24 4.71 10.73
N ILE A 44 13.01 4.39 10.29
CA ILE A 44 12.34 3.15 10.73
C ILE A 44 13.13 1.92 10.29
N SER A 45 13.05 0.83 11.04
CA SER A 45 13.63 -0.45 10.64
C SER A 45 12.86 -1.09 9.47
N GLU A 46 13.51 -1.98 8.73
CA GLU A 46 12.87 -2.76 7.66
C GLU A 46 11.68 -3.58 8.18
N GLU A 47 11.80 -4.16 9.38
CA GLU A 47 10.72 -4.89 10.04
C GLU A 47 9.52 -3.99 10.31
N THR A 48 9.75 -2.80 10.85
CA THR A 48 8.70 -1.79 11.10
C THR A 48 8.04 -1.38 9.79
N PHE A 49 8.85 -1.12 8.75
CA PHE A 49 8.36 -0.80 7.41
C PHE A 49 7.46 -1.91 6.85
N ASN A 50 7.90 -3.16 6.91
CA ASN A 50 7.14 -4.31 6.41
C ASN A 50 5.82 -4.49 7.17
N LYS A 51 5.84 -4.34 8.49
CA LYS A 51 4.63 -4.40 9.32
C LYS A 51 3.62 -3.31 8.95
N ILE A 52 4.08 -2.07 8.72
CA ILE A 52 3.21 -0.99 8.26
C ILE A 52 2.58 -1.32 6.89
N CYS A 53 3.36 -1.89 5.98
CA CYS A 53 2.86 -2.29 4.66
C CYS A 53 1.78 -3.37 4.76
N GLU A 54 1.98 -4.37 5.61
CA GLU A 54 1.03 -5.46 5.85
C GLU A 54 -0.28 -4.97 6.47
N ASP A 55 -0.18 -4.16 7.53
CA ASP A 55 -1.34 -3.57 8.21
C ASP A 55 -2.16 -2.69 7.24
N TRP A 56 -1.49 -1.87 6.43
CA TRP A 56 -2.15 -1.03 5.44
C TRP A 56 -2.87 -1.88 4.38
N HIS A 57 -2.19 -2.90 3.85
CA HIS A 57 -2.76 -3.76 2.82
C HIS A 57 -4.02 -4.47 3.33
N THR A 58 -3.94 -5.05 4.54
CA THR A 58 -5.06 -5.74 5.18
C THR A 58 -6.27 -4.83 5.34
N ARG A 59 -6.06 -3.60 5.84
CA ARG A 59 -7.13 -2.60 5.98
C ARG A 59 -7.74 -2.23 4.63
N LYS A 60 -6.92 -2.05 3.59
CA LYS A 60 -7.41 -1.66 2.26
C LYS A 60 -8.24 -2.73 1.60
N ILE A 61 -7.86 -4.00 1.72
CA ILE A 61 -8.66 -5.12 1.21
C ILE A 61 -10.02 -5.17 1.92
N ALA A 62 -10.06 -4.93 3.24
CA ALA A 62 -11.32 -4.88 3.98
C ALA A 62 -12.22 -3.70 3.55
N GLU A 63 -11.64 -2.50 3.36
CA GLU A 63 -12.37 -1.33 2.87
C GLU A 63 -12.97 -1.56 1.47
N GLU A 64 -12.21 -2.14 0.54
CA GLU A 64 -12.68 -2.44 -0.81
C GLU A 64 -13.79 -3.50 -0.81
N LYS A 65 -13.68 -4.54 0.03
CA LYS A 65 -14.75 -5.54 0.23
C LYS A 65 -16.03 -4.91 0.79
N ALA A 66 -15.91 -4.05 1.80
CA ALA A 66 -17.05 -3.35 2.40
C ALA A 66 -17.72 -2.42 1.37
N ARG A 67 -16.93 -1.67 0.58
CA ARG A 67 -17.43 -0.81 -0.50
C ARG A 67 -18.15 -1.61 -1.59
N ALA A 68 -17.62 -2.77 -1.97
CA ALA A 68 -18.26 -3.66 -2.95
C ALA A 68 -19.59 -4.22 -2.43
N ALA A 69 -19.66 -4.60 -1.14
CA ALA A 69 -20.90 -5.03 -0.51
C ALA A 69 -21.95 -3.92 -0.46
N HIS A 70 -21.54 -2.70 -0.07
CA HIS A 70 -22.44 -1.53 -0.05
C HIS A 70 -23.01 -1.23 -1.43
N LYS A 71 -22.18 -1.28 -2.49
CA LYS A 71 -22.64 -1.07 -3.88
C LYS A 71 -23.64 -2.12 -4.38
N ARG A 72 -23.63 -3.34 -3.81
CA ARG A 72 -24.59 -4.39 -4.16
C ARG A 72 -25.92 -4.24 -3.41
N ALA A 73 -25.90 -3.56 -2.27
CA ALA A 73 -27.07 -3.35 -1.41
C ALA A 73 -27.81 -2.03 -1.69
N SER A 74 -27.16 -1.09 -2.42
CA SER A 74 -27.79 0.13 -2.98
C SER A 74 -28.33 -0.13 -4.36
#